data_AF-A0A7H4PJP1-F1
#
_entry.id   AF-A0A7H4PJP1-F1
#
_cell.length_a   1.000
_cell.length_b   1.000
_cell.length_c   1.000
_cell.angle_alpha   90.00
_cell.angle_beta   90.00
_cell.angle_gamma   90.00
#
_symmetry.space_group_name_H-M   'P 1'
#
loop_
_entity.id
_entity.type
_entity.pdbx_description
1 polymer ?
#
loop_
_entity_poly.entity_id
_entity_poly.type
_entity_poly.pdbx_seq_one_letter_code
_entity_poly.pdbx_strand_id
1 'polypeptide(L)'
;MNLSAILDRLDAITPRLLTGNISGAISTYAALGEAGPEVERRTLARLNLNTPNIGWQARVTAFSEYASGGGADQRHAGQNWQRTLQPDAHRN
;
A
#
# COMPACT_ATOMS: atom_id res chain seq x y z
N MET A 1 11.09 -10.22 -12.36
CA MET A 1 11.23 -9.37 -11.16
C MET A 1 12.34 -9.95 -10.31
N ASN A 2 13.31 -9.15 -9.85
CA ASN A 2 14.42 -9.63 -9.00
C ASN A 2 14.08 -9.40 -7.52
N LEU A 3 14.54 -10.29 -6.65
CA LEU A 3 14.25 -10.33 -5.21
C LEU A 3 14.54 -9.00 -4.50
N SER A 4 15.65 -8.33 -4.84
CA SER A 4 16.02 -7.04 -4.24
C SER A 4 14.93 -5.97 -4.41
N ALA A 5 14.37 -5.85 -5.61
CA ALA A 5 13.32 -4.88 -5.90
C ALA A 5 11.99 -5.18 -5.17
N ILE A 6 11.74 -6.44 -4.79
CA ILE A 6 10.59 -6.81 -3.96
C ILE A 6 10.84 -6.35 -2.53
N LEU A 7 12.02 -6.62 -1.98
CA LEU A 7 12.38 -6.22 -0.62
C LEU A 7 12.33 -4.70 -0.45
N ASP A 8 12.92 -3.94 -1.39
CA ASP A 8 12.88 -2.47 -1.36
C ASP A 8 11.44 -1.92 -1.35
N ARG A 9 10.53 -2.57 -2.07
CA ARG A 9 9.11 -2.19 -2.10
C ARG A 9 8.41 -2.56 -0.80
N LEU A 10 8.69 -3.74 -0.24
CA LEU A 10 8.14 -4.15 1.05
C LEU A 10 8.57 -3.17 2.16
N ASP A 11 9.83 -2.76 2.18
CA ASP A 11 10.33 -1.76 3.12
C ASP A 11 9.60 -0.42 2.95
N ALA A 12 9.38 0.01 1.70
CA ALA A 12 8.68 1.27 1.42
C ALA A 12 7.18 1.27 1.83
N ILE A 13 6.51 0.11 1.82
CA ILE A 13 5.10 0.01 2.24
C ILE A 13 4.93 -0.28 3.73
N THR A 14 5.94 -0.89 4.37
CA THR A 14 5.91 -1.32 5.78
C THR A 14 5.36 -0.28 6.76
N PRO A 15 5.80 1.00 6.78
CA PRO A 15 5.27 1.98 7.74
C PRO A 15 3.78 2.27 7.55
N ARG A 16 3.27 2.17 6.30
CA ARG A 16 1.85 2.38 5.98
C ARG A 16 1.02 1.11 6.22
N LEU A 17 1.64 -0.06 6.07
CA LEU A 17 1.02 -1.37 6.30
C LEU A 17 0.88 -1.67 7.80
N LEU A 18 1.92 -1.35 8.58
CA LEU A 18 1.97 -1.56 10.03
C LEU A 18 1.41 -0.34 10.79
N THR A 19 0.23 0.13 10.36
CA THR A 19 -0.53 1.20 11.01
C THR A 19 -1.85 0.60 11.52
N GLY A 20 -2.17 0.77 12.81
CA GLY A 20 -3.43 0.29 13.37
C GLY A 20 -4.57 1.31 13.22
N ASN A 21 -5.73 1.03 13.82
CA ASN A 21 -6.82 1.99 13.92
C ASN A 21 -7.76 1.68 15.08
N ILE A 22 -8.05 2.68 15.90
CA ILE A 22 -8.99 2.62 17.02
C ILE A 22 -9.78 3.94 17.07
N SER A 23 -10.69 4.11 16.10
CA SER A 23 -11.45 5.35 15.90
C SER A 23 -12.98 5.19 15.97
N GLY A 24 -13.45 3.96 16.24
CA GLY A 24 -14.88 3.62 16.33
C GLY A 24 -15.55 3.44 14.97
N ALA A 25 -16.89 3.31 14.98
CA ALA A 25 -17.68 2.92 13.81
C ALA A 25 -17.54 3.88 12.61
N ILE A 26 -17.54 5.19 12.87
CA ILE A 26 -17.46 6.24 11.84
C ILE A 26 -16.23 7.15 11.99
N SER A 27 -15.18 6.69 12.69
CA SER A 27 -13.92 7.41 12.87
C SER A 27 -14.02 8.76 13.62
N THR A 28 -14.97 8.89 14.54
CA THR A 28 -15.19 10.12 15.34
C THR A 28 -14.75 10.01 16.79
N TYR A 29 -14.31 8.83 17.23
CA TYR A 29 -14.03 8.54 18.63
C TYR A 29 -15.23 8.78 19.57
N ALA A 30 -16.47 8.74 19.08
CA ALA A 30 -17.65 9.12 19.87
C ALA A 30 -17.76 8.41 21.24
N ALA A 31 -17.36 7.15 21.32
CA ALA A 31 -17.36 6.38 22.59
C ALA A 31 -16.22 6.76 23.56
N LEU A 32 -15.15 7.37 23.05
CA LEU A 32 -13.96 7.77 23.82
C LEU A 32 -13.89 9.30 24.04
N GLY A 33 -14.70 10.08 23.33
CA GLY A 33 -14.72 11.53 23.40
C GLY A 33 -13.36 12.15 23.06
N GLU A 34 -13.03 13.25 23.75
CA GLU A 34 -11.78 13.99 23.55
C GLU A 34 -10.52 13.16 23.84
N ALA A 35 -10.63 12.11 24.67
CA ALA A 35 -9.52 11.22 24.98
C ALA A 35 -9.20 10.24 23.83
N GLY A 36 -10.10 10.07 22.86
CA GLY A 36 -10.00 9.09 21.79
C GLY A 36 -8.65 9.04 21.06
N PRO A 37 -8.17 10.18 20.50
CA PRO A 37 -6.89 10.21 19.80
C PRO A 37 -5.70 9.78 20.67
N GLU A 38 -5.67 10.16 21.95
CA GLU A 38 -4.58 9.78 22.85
C GLU A 38 -4.68 8.32 23.28
N VAL A 39 -5.90 7.79 23.45
CA VAL A 39 -6.12 6.36 23.70
C VAL A 39 -5.66 5.52 22.51
N GLU A 40 -6.00 5.93 21.28
CA GLU A 40 -5.52 5.27 20.07
C GLU A 40 -3.99 5.27 20.01
N ARG A 41 -3.36 6.45 20.15
CA ARG A 41 -1.90 6.59 20.10
C ARG A 41 -1.20 5.71 21.13
N ARG A 42 -1.68 5.70 22.37
CA ARG A 42 -1.11 4.90 23.47
C ARG A 42 -1.32 3.41 23.29
N THR A 43 -2.42 3.00 22.67
CA THR A 43 -2.71 1.59 22.43
C THR A 43 -1.86 1.09 21.27
N LEU A 44 -1.77 1.83 20.18
CA LEU A 44 -0.96 1.47 19.02
C LEU A 44 0.54 1.47 19.34
N ALA A 45 1.02 2.40 20.17
CA ALA A 45 2.38 2.36 20.69
C ALA A 45 2.68 1.07 21.48
N ARG A 46 1.73 0.56 22.28
CA ARG A 46 1.89 -0.73 22.99
C ARG A 46 1.90 -1.93 22.05
N LEU A 47 1.25 -1.82 20.91
CA LEU A 47 1.22 -2.85 19.86
C LEU A 47 2.38 -2.73 18.87
N ASN A 48 3.27 -1.75 19.05
CA ASN A 48 4.34 -1.43 18.10
C ASN A 48 3.82 -1.14 16.68
N LEU A 49 2.67 -0.45 16.61
CA LEU A 49 2.03 -0.02 15.36
C LEU A 49 2.08 1.50 15.25
N ASN A 50 2.09 1.98 14.01
CA ASN A 50 1.92 3.40 13.73
C ASN A 50 0.48 3.84 14.00
N THR A 51 0.32 5.11 14.39
CA THR A 51 -0.98 5.76 14.55
C THR A 51 -1.40 6.44 13.25
N PRO A 52 -2.62 6.22 12.76
CA PRO A 52 -3.07 6.82 11.52
C PRO A 52 -3.38 8.31 11.71
N ASN A 53 -3.05 9.13 10.70
CA ASN A 53 -3.48 10.54 10.69
C ASN A 53 -4.97 10.71 10.35
N ILE A 54 -5.57 9.71 9.69
CA ILE A 54 -7.00 9.64 9.35
C ILE A 54 -7.49 8.20 9.49
N GLY A 55 -8.74 7.99 9.90
CA GLY A 55 -9.33 6.65 10.04
C GLY A 55 -9.22 5.82 8.75
N TRP A 56 -8.81 4.56 8.89
CA TRP A 56 -8.54 3.63 7.79
C TRP A 56 -9.77 3.10 7.03
N GLN A 57 -11.00 3.40 7.46
CA GLN A 57 -12.24 2.95 6.79
C GLN A 57 -12.26 3.33 5.29
N ALA A 58 -11.53 4.39 4.90
CA ALA A 58 -11.35 4.83 3.52
C ALA A 58 -9.97 4.48 2.90
N ARG A 59 -9.11 3.73 3.59
CA ARG A 59 -7.73 3.41 3.17
C ARG A 59 -7.56 1.91 2.91
N VAL A 60 -7.80 1.51 1.66
CA VAL A 60 -7.52 0.14 1.15
C VAL A 60 -6.14 0.03 0.47
N THR A 61 -5.51 1.17 0.15
CA THR A 61 -4.32 1.22 -0.73
C THR A 61 -3.12 0.43 -0.22
N ALA A 62 -2.78 0.49 1.06
CA ALA A 62 -1.62 -0.20 1.60
C ALA A 62 -1.78 -1.74 1.61
N PHE A 63 -2.97 -2.25 1.92
CA PHE A 63 -3.26 -3.70 1.85
C PHE A 63 -3.30 -4.21 0.41
N SER A 64 -3.85 -3.41 -0.52
CA SER A 64 -3.86 -3.73 -1.94
C SER A 64 -2.44 -3.71 -2.55
N GLU A 65 -1.59 -2.76 -2.15
CA GLU A 65 -0.18 -2.71 -2.51
C GLU A 65 0.58 -3.96 -2.03
N TYR A 66 0.36 -4.39 -0.78
CA TYR A 66 0.93 -5.62 -0.24
C TYR A 66 0.46 -6.87 -0.99
N ALA A 67 -0.85 -7.01 -1.21
CA ALA A 67 -1.44 -8.16 -1.91
C ALA A 67 -0.93 -8.27 -3.37
N SER A 68 -0.61 -7.14 -3.99
CA SER A 68 -0.08 -7.08 -5.35
C SER A 68 1.44 -7.32 -5.42
N GLY A 69 2.11 -7.60 -4.29
CA GLY A 69 3.57 -7.78 -4.21
C GLY A 69 4.35 -6.48 -4.45
N GLY A 70 3.72 -5.32 -4.26
CA GLY A 70 4.24 -4.02 -4.66
C GLY A 70 4.21 -3.86 -6.19
N GLY A 71 3.05 -3.53 -6.76
CA GLY A 71 2.89 -2.88 -8.07
C GLY A 71 3.49 -3.58 -9.30
N ALA A 72 2.59 -4.09 -10.16
CA ALA A 72 2.87 -4.60 -11.50
C ALA A 72 3.94 -3.79 -12.26
N ASP A 73 5.08 -4.40 -12.56
CA ASP A 73 5.97 -3.90 -13.61
C ASP A 73 5.31 -4.21 -14.97
N GLN A 74 4.48 -3.30 -15.46
CA GLN A 74 3.88 -3.40 -16.81
C GLN A 74 4.91 -3.15 -17.93
N ARG A 75 6.18 -2.87 -17.61
CA ARG A 75 7.18 -2.45 -18.60
C ARG A 75 7.74 -3.57 -19.48
N HIS A 76 7.30 -4.82 -19.33
CA HIS A 76 7.66 -5.90 -20.28
C HIS A 76 6.50 -6.43 -21.12
N ALA A 77 5.24 -6.15 -20.77
CA ALA A 77 4.09 -6.63 -21.54
C ALA A 77 3.73 -5.72 -22.74
N GLY A 78 4.13 -4.45 -22.72
CA GLY A 78 3.83 -3.49 -23.80
C GLY A 78 4.84 -3.45 -24.95
N GLN A 79 6.06 -3.98 -24.78
CA GLN A 79 7.13 -3.84 -25.76
C GLN A 79 7.09 -4.89 -26.90
N ASN A 80 6.28 -5.94 -26.76
CA ASN A 80 6.22 -7.04 -27.74
C ASN A 80 5.10 -6.87 -28.78
N TRP A 81 4.06 -6.10 -28.47
CA TRP A 81 2.92 -5.89 -29.39
C TRP A 81 3.29 -5.03 -30.59
N GLN A 82 4.20 -4.06 -30.44
CA GLN A 82 4.69 -3.24 -31.56
C GLN A 82 5.64 -4.00 -32.49
N ARG A 83 6.28 -5.09 -32.02
CA ARG A 83 7.19 -5.92 -32.83
C ARG A 83 6.46 -7.00 -33.64
N THR A 84 5.26 -7.39 -33.21
CA THR A 84 4.46 -8.44 -33.87
C THR A 84 3.64 -7.90 -35.06
N LEU A 85 3.50 -6.58 -35.18
CA LEU A 85 2.66 -5.91 -36.20
C LEU A 85 3.45 -5.26 -37.35
N GLN A 86 4.77 -5.47 -37.42
CA GLN A 86 5.58 -5.07 -38.58
C GLN A 86 6.21 -6.32 -39.19
N PRO A 87 5.58 -6.94 -40.20
CA PRO A 87 6.26 -7.93 -41.03
C PRO A 87 7.32 -7.19 -41.87
N ASP A 88 8.53 -7.76 -41.88
CA ASP A 88 9.73 -7.37 -42.63
C ASP A 88 9.43 -6.61 -43.95
N ALA A 89 9.33 -5.28 -43.87
CA ALA A 89 9.54 -4.41 -45.01
C ALA A 89 11.03 -4.03 -45.00
N HIS A 90 11.73 -4.32 -46.09
CA HIS A 90 13.16 -4.07 -46.33
C HIS A 90 14.13 -5.19 -45.91
N ARG A 91 14.09 -6.29 -46.66
CA ARG A 91 15.32 -6.95 -47.12
C ARG A 91 15.40 -6.82 -48.65
N ASN A 92 16.44 -6.12 -49.11
CA ASN A 92 16.90 -6.14 -50.50
C ASN A 92 17.39 -7.54 -50.87
#